data_AF-A0AAX0QY47-F1
#
_entry.id   AF-A0AAX0QY47-F1
#
_cell.length_a   1.000
_cell.length_b   1.000
_cell.length_c   1.000
_cell.angle_alpha   90.00
_cell.angle_beta   90.00
_cell.angle_gamma   90.00
#
_symmetry.space_group_name_H-M   'P 1'
#
loop_
_entity.id
_entity.type
_entity.pdbx_description
1 polymer ?
#
loop_
_entity_poly.entity_id
_entity_poly.type
_entity_poly.pdbx_seq_one_letter_code
_entity_poly.pdbx_strand_id
1 'polypeptide(L)'
;SAADAATIVGALKDEIARRAAFRTVSAQDQARLDERATQTPQLPGQGKAAWADALKAAQPELSAADAAVIVGAIKQDIAKRAAFRTVSAQDQARLDEIAAATPRQGGSNAAWADALKAAHPDLSAADAATIVGTFRDDIVRRAAFRTVSAQDQARLDEIKAATPQLPGQSKGAWADALKAAHPDLSAADAAIVVGAVRRDIAVRTAFQTVSAQDQARLDEIARQTPQLPGQSKGAWADALKAAHPDLSAADAAIIVGASKKRIARRAAFKVI
;
A
#
# COMPACT_ATOMS: atom_id res chain seq x y z
N SER A 1 3.55 -30.11 -3.48
CA SER A 1 3.49 -28.68 -3.87
C SER A 1 3.70 -27.77 -2.65
N ALA A 2 3.89 -26.46 -2.82
CA ALA A 2 3.99 -25.51 -1.68
C ALA A 2 2.72 -25.50 -0.81
N ALA A 3 1.57 -25.85 -1.39
CA ALA A 3 0.33 -26.02 -0.65
C ALA A 3 0.38 -27.26 0.26
N ASP A 4 0.85 -28.39 -0.26
CA ASP A 4 0.93 -29.65 0.51
C ASP A 4 1.96 -29.55 1.65
N ALA A 5 3.13 -28.94 1.36
CA ALA A 5 4.16 -28.73 2.37
C ALA A 5 3.70 -27.76 3.47
N ALA A 6 2.93 -26.71 3.12
CA ALA A 6 2.35 -25.78 4.08
C ALA A 6 1.38 -26.45 5.06
N THR A 7 0.54 -27.36 4.54
CA THR A 7 -0.39 -28.17 5.34
C THR A 7 0.35 -29.10 6.30
N ILE A 8 1.45 -29.72 5.87
CA ILE A 8 2.22 -30.68 6.68
C ILE A 8 2.94 -29.99 7.86
N VAL A 9 3.48 -28.79 7.66
CA VAL A 9 4.30 -28.12 8.70
C VAL A 9 3.57 -26.98 9.42
N GLY A 10 2.26 -26.82 9.19
CA GLY A 10 1.46 -25.79 9.85
C GLY A 10 1.90 -24.35 9.54
N ALA A 11 2.50 -24.12 8.36
CA ALA A 11 2.99 -22.80 7.96
C ALA A 11 2.10 -22.19 6.86
N LEU A 12 2.18 -20.87 6.68
CA LEU A 12 1.43 -20.20 5.62
C LEU A 12 1.95 -20.64 4.24
N LYS A 13 1.04 -20.95 3.31
CA LYS A 13 1.40 -21.29 1.90
C LYS A 13 2.29 -20.23 1.27
N ASP A 14 2.04 -18.95 1.55
CA ASP A 14 2.87 -17.86 1.03
C ASP A 14 4.27 -17.84 1.66
N GLU A 15 4.44 -18.31 2.89
CA GLU A 15 5.73 -18.42 3.57
C GLU A 15 6.54 -19.61 3.03
N ILE A 16 5.85 -20.72 2.76
CA ILE A 16 6.43 -21.91 2.13
C ILE A 16 6.82 -21.62 0.68
N ALA A 17 5.93 -20.99 -0.09
CA ALA A 17 6.18 -20.55 -1.47
C ALA A 17 7.31 -19.51 -1.58
N ARG A 18 7.68 -18.85 -0.48
CA ARG A 18 8.81 -17.92 -0.40
C ARG A 18 10.17 -18.60 -0.17
N ARG A 19 10.19 -19.86 0.28
CA ARG A 19 11.42 -20.67 0.43
C ARG A 19 11.97 -21.05 -0.94
N ALA A 20 13.30 -21.10 -1.06
CA ALA A 20 14.00 -21.33 -2.34
C ALA A 20 13.49 -22.56 -3.10
N ALA A 21 13.20 -23.65 -2.39
CA ALA A 21 12.68 -24.91 -2.96
C ALA A 21 11.27 -24.81 -3.59
N PHE A 22 10.54 -23.71 -3.39
CA PHE A 22 9.17 -23.53 -3.88
C PHE A 22 8.97 -22.29 -4.77
N ARG A 23 10.04 -21.54 -5.06
CA ARG A 23 10.00 -20.51 -6.10
C ARG A 23 9.91 -21.22 -7.45
N THR A 24 8.83 -21.01 -8.19
CA THR A 24 8.69 -21.50 -9.57
C THR A 24 9.56 -20.66 -10.50
N VAL A 25 10.86 -20.90 -10.44
CA VAL A 25 11.86 -20.49 -11.43
C VAL A 25 12.24 -21.78 -12.15
N SER A 26 12.28 -21.78 -13.48
CA SER A 26 12.70 -22.99 -14.19
C SER A 26 14.12 -23.38 -13.75
N ALA A 27 14.48 -24.66 -13.78
CA ALA A 27 15.82 -25.10 -13.39
C ALA A 27 16.91 -24.38 -14.23
N GLN A 28 16.60 -24.08 -15.49
CA GLN A 28 17.44 -23.30 -16.40
C GLN A 28 17.59 -21.85 -15.93
N ASP A 29 16.49 -21.20 -15.55
CA ASP A 29 16.53 -19.83 -15.02
C ASP A 29 17.27 -19.77 -13.68
N GLN A 30 17.11 -20.78 -12.82
CA GLN A 30 17.81 -20.82 -11.54
C GLN A 30 19.33 -20.96 -11.74
N ALA A 31 19.76 -21.87 -12.63
CA ALA A 31 21.17 -22.01 -12.99
C ALA A 31 21.77 -20.71 -13.55
N ARG A 32 21.02 -20.00 -14.42
CA ARG A 32 21.42 -18.70 -14.96
C ARG A 32 21.58 -17.64 -13.86
N LEU A 33 20.72 -17.66 -12.84
CA LEU A 33 20.82 -16.72 -11.72
C LEU A 33 21.97 -17.07 -10.78
N ASP A 34 22.22 -18.35 -10.54
CA ASP A 34 23.34 -18.81 -9.71
C ASP A 34 24.69 -18.51 -10.37
N GLU A 35 24.79 -18.66 -11.70
CA GLU A 35 25.95 -18.24 -12.48
C GLU A 35 26.23 -16.73 -12.32
N ARG A 36 25.19 -15.90 -12.44
CA ARG A 36 25.29 -14.44 -12.22
C ARG A 36 25.73 -14.10 -10.80
N ALA A 37 25.23 -14.83 -9.80
CA ALA A 37 25.63 -14.69 -8.41
C ALA A 37 27.11 -15.06 -8.21
N THR A 38 27.61 -16.06 -8.93
CA THR A 38 29.01 -16.50 -8.89
C THR A 38 29.95 -15.48 -9.55
N GLN A 39 29.51 -14.85 -10.65
CA GLN A 39 30.26 -13.80 -11.34
C GLN A 39 30.38 -12.50 -10.52
N THR A 40 29.43 -12.24 -9.61
CA THR A 40 29.47 -11.08 -8.73
C THR A 40 29.08 -11.51 -7.31
N PRO A 41 30.01 -12.16 -6.59
CA PRO A 41 29.71 -12.72 -5.28
C PRO A 41 29.50 -11.62 -4.23
N GLN A 42 28.70 -11.94 -3.22
CA GLN A 42 28.50 -11.05 -2.07
C GLN A 42 29.80 -10.91 -1.29
N LEU A 43 30.26 -9.68 -1.06
CA LEU A 43 31.46 -9.42 -0.27
C LEU A 43 31.18 -9.61 1.23
N PRO A 44 32.18 -10.00 2.05
CA PRO A 44 32.04 -10.09 3.49
C PRO A 44 31.53 -8.76 4.09
N GLY A 45 30.45 -8.82 4.88
CA GLY A 45 29.83 -7.64 5.49
C GLY A 45 28.96 -6.78 4.55
N GLN A 46 28.89 -7.11 3.25
CA GLN A 46 28.05 -6.38 2.30
C GLN A 46 26.57 -6.71 2.55
N GLY A 47 25.74 -5.68 2.73
CA GLY A 47 24.30 -5.87 2.82
C GLY A 47 23.69 -6.31 1.48
N LYS A 48 22.60 -7.09 1.51
CA LYS A 48 21.86 -7.56 0.31
C LYS A 48 21.55 -6.45 -0.69
N ALA A 49 21.26 -5.25 -0.20
CA ALA A 49 20.90 -4.10 -1.02
C ALA A 49 22.12 -3.54 -1.78
N ALA A 50 23.27 -3.44 -1.12
CA ALA A 50 24.53 -3.05 -1.76
C ALA A 50 25.02 -4.13 -2.74
N TRP A 51 24.79 -5.41 -2.42
CA TRP A 51 25.08 -6.50 -3.34
C TRP A 51 24.21 -6.46 -4.61
N ALA A 52 22.91 -6.14 -4.48
CA ALA A 52 22.03 -5.97 -5.62
C ALA A 52 22.49 -4.84 -6.56
N ASP A 53 22.97 -3.71 -6.01
CA ASP A 53 23.51 -2.61 -6.84
C ASP A 53 24.79 -3.02 -7.56
N ALA A 54 25.69 -3.76 -6.89
CA ALA A 54 26.90 -4.28 -7.49
C ALA A 54 26.58 -5.25 -8.66
N LEU A 55 25.61 -6.15 -8.46
CA LEU A 55 25.10 -7.03 -9.50
C LEU A 55 24.57 -6.26 -10.71
N LYS A 56 23.80 -5.19 -10.48
CA LYS A 56 23.26 -4.34 -11.55
C LYS A 56 24.31 -3.54 -12.29
N ALA A 57 25.34 -3.07 -11.59
CA ALA A 57 26.46 -2.36 -12.19
C ALA A 57 27.29 -3.28 -13.10
N ALA A 58 27.54 -4.52 -12.67
CA ALA A 58 28.24 -5.53 -13.46
C ALA A 58 27.38 -6.07 -14.62
N GLN A 59 26.05 -6.07 -14.45
CA GLN A 59 25.11 -6.63 -15.41
C GLN A 59 23.95 -5.65 -15.64
N PRO A 60 24.12 -4.65 -16.53
CA PRO A 60 23.12 -3.61 -16.77
C PRO A 60 21.74 -4.14 -17.19
N GLU A 61 21.68 -5.32 -17.82
CA GLU A 61 20.44 -5.99 -18.23
C GLU A 61 19.68 -6.65 -17.07
N LEU A 62 20.28 -6.75 -15.87
CA LEU A 62 19.71 -7.48 -14.75
C LEU A 62 18.40 -6.84 -14.26
N SER A 63 17.33 -7.62 -14.25
CA SER A 63 16.03 -7.14 -13.77
C SER A 63 15.99 -7.05 -12.24
N ALA A 64 15.14 -6.19 -11.69
CA ALA A 64 14.93 -6.12 -10.24
C ALA A 64 14.33 -7.42 -9.67
N ALA A 65 13.64 -8.22 -10.49
CA ALA A 65 13.10 -9.51 -10.08
C ALA A 65 14.23 -10.54 -9.92
N ASP A 66 15.10 -10.62 -10.93
CA ASP A 66 16.24 -11.54 -10.97
C ASP A 66 17.24 -11.21 -9.86
N ALA A 67 17.57 -9.92 -9.69
CA ALA A 67 18.41 -9.46 -8.59
C ALA A 67 17.81 -9.79 -7.21
N ALA A 68 16.50 -9.64 -7.04
CA ALA A 68 15.84 -10.00 -5.77
C ALA A 68 15.88 -11.50 -5.48
N VAL A 69 15.80 -12.34 -6.53
CA VAL A 69 15.98 -13.78 -6.39
C VAL A 69 17.41 -14.09 -5.94
N ILE A 70 18.41 -13.52 -6.60
CA ILE A 70 19.84 -13.72 -6.30
C ILE A 70 20.17 -13.30 -4.85
N VAL A 71 19.82 -12.07 -4.46
CA VAL A 71 20.21 -11.55 -3.13
C VAL A 71 19.29 -12.01 -2.00
N GLY A 72 18.26 -12.80 -2.32
CA GLY A 72 17.24 -13.22 -1.37
C GLY A 72 16.52 -12.04 -0.72
N ALA A 73 16.10 -11.07 -1.53
CA ALA A 73 15.33 -9.88 -1.13
C ALA A 73 13.93 -9.88 -1.75
N ILE A 74 13.09 -8.94 -1.32
CA ILE A 74 11.78 -8.72 -1.92
C ILE A 74 11.98 -7.90 -3.21
N LYS A 75 11.40 -8.34 -4.34
CA LYS A 75 11.46 -7.61 -5.63
C LYS A 75 11.15 -6.12 -5.48
N GLN A 76 10.13 -5.80 -4.69
CA GLN A 76 9.71 -4.42 -4.42
C GLN A 76 10.83 -3.59 -3.77
N ASP A 77 11.60 -4.19 -2.85
CA ASP A 77 12.71 -3.52 -2.19
C ASP A 77 13.92 -3.31 -3.10
N ILE A 78 14.09 -4.15 -4.13
CA ILE A 78 15.12 -3.96 -5.15
C ILE A 78 14.69 -2.94 -6.19
N ALA A 79 13.43 -2.99 -6.65
CA ALA A 79 12.89 -2.10 -7.67
C ALA A 79 12.86 -0.62 -7.26
N LYS A 80 12.86 -0.31 -5.95
CA LYS A 80 12.94 1.07 -5.45
C LYS A 80 14.37 1.65 -5.43
N ARG A 81 15.40 0.83 -5.66
CA ARG A 81 16.80 1.28 -5.62
C ARG A 81 17.15 2.04 -6.89
N ALA A 82 18.00 3.06 -6.75
CA ALA A 82 18.43 3.91 -7.85
C ALA A 82 18.99 3.09 -9.04
N ALA A 83 19.84 2.09 -8.77
CA ALA A 83 20.44 1.24 -9.80
C ALA A 83 19.43 0.49 -10.69
N PHE A 84 18.22 0.23 -10.19
CA PHE A 84 17.18 -0.54 -10.89
C PHE A 84 16.06 0.33 -11.46
N ARG A 85 16.12 1.65 -11.30
CA ARG A 85 15.19 2.58 -11.91
C ARG A 85 15.69 2.96 -13.30
N THR A 86 14.84 2.85 -14.30
CA THR A 86 15.10 3.38 -15.64
C THR A 86 14.78 4.87 -15.65
N VAL A 87 15.82 5.69 -15.46
CA VAL A 87 15.78 7.15 -15.54
C VAL A 87 16.89 7.55 -16.53
N SER A 88 16.62 8.45 -17.47
CA SER A 88 17.67 8.92 -18.38
C SER A 88 18.76 9.63 -17.59
N ALA A 89 20.01 9.64 -18.06
CA ALA A 89 21.10 10.35 -17.36
C ALA A 89 20.79 11.86 -17.21
N GLN A 90 20.09 12.44 -18.19
CA GLN A 90 19.64 13.82 -18.17
C GLN A 90 18.57 14.05 -17.08
N ASP A 91 17.59 13.16 -16.98
CA ASP A 91 16.58 13.24 -15.92
C ASP A 91 17.22 13.02 -14.55
N GLN A 92 18.17 12.10 -14.43
CA GLN A 92 18.86 11.85 -13.17
C GLN A 92 19.63 13.10 -12.71
N ALA A 93 20.38 13.75 -13.60
CA ALA A 93 21.07 15.00 -13.30
C ALA A 93 20.10 16.10 -12.83
N ARG A 94 18.97 16.27 -13.53
CA ARG A 94 17.92 17.21 -13.11
C ARG A 94 17.36 16.89 -11.72
N LEU A 95 17.12 15.61 -11.43
CA LEU A 95 16.61 15.18 -10.12
C LEU A 95 17.63 15.39 -9.01
N ASP A 96 18.92 15.19 -9.29
CA ASP A 96 20.01 15.42 -8.36
C ASP A 96 20.18 16.92 -8.05
N GLU A 97 20.02 17.80 -9.05
CA GLU A 97 19.98 19.25 -8.85
C GLU A 97 18.83 19.67 -7.93
N ILE A 98 17.63 19.13 -8.15
CA ILE A 98 16.46 19.39 -7.29
C ILE A 98 16.72 18.90 -5.86
N ALA A 99 17.30 17.71 -5.71
CA ALA A 99 17.64 17.13 -4.41
C ALA A 99 18.70 17.95 -3.67
N ALA A 100 19.68 18.51 -4.40
CA ALA A 100 20.72 19.36 -3.85
C ALA A 100 20.18 20.74 -3.44
N ALA A 101 19.22 21.30 -4.19
CA ALA A 101 18.56 22.56 -3.87
C ALA A 101 17.65 22.46 -2.63
N THR A 102 17.02 21.30 -2.43
CA THR A 102 16.19 21.01 -1.25
C THR A 102 16.74 19.79 -0.50
N PRO A 103 17.87 19.92 0.21
CA PRO A 103 18.52 18.79 0.87
C PRO A 103 17.68 18.28 2.04
N ARG A 104 17.85 17.00 2.37
CA ARG A 104 17.11 16.36 3.46
C ARG A 104 17.53 16.93 4.83
N GLN A 105 16.64 17.70 5.46
CA GLN A 105 16.84 18.35 6.77
C GLN A 105 16.55 17.42 7.97
N GLY A 106 16.84 16.12 7.86
CA GLY A 106 16.37 15.12 8.82
C GLY A 106 14.88 14.75 8.67
N GLY A 107 14.41 13.74 9.41
CA GLY A 107 13.02 13.27 9.33
C GLY A 107 12.76 12.20 8.24
N SER A 108 11.48 11.87 8.02
CA SER A 108 11.05 10.78 7.11
C SER A 108 11.13 11.17 5.64
N ASN A 109 11.25 10.20 4.73
CA ASN A 109 11.19 10.42 3.27
C ASN A 109 9.88 11.12 2.86
N ALA A 110 8.81 10.89 3.62
CA ALA A 110 7.53 11.57 3.48
C ALA A 110 7.63 13.08 3.72
N ALA A 111 8.26 13.50 4.81
CA ALA A 111 8.43 14.93 5.11
C ALA A 111 9.33 15.60 4.05
N TRP A 112 10.39 14.91 3.61
CA TRP A 112 11.26 15.42 2.57
C TRP A 112 10.54 15.58 1.22
N ALA A 113 9.67 14.65 0.84
CA ALA A 113 8.86 14.78 -0.38
C ALA A 113 7.94 16.00 -0.36
N ASP A 114 7.32 16.32 0.78
CA ASP A 114 6.45 17.51 0.89
C ASP A 114 7.27 18.80 0.78
N ALA A 115 8.46 18.84 1.39
CA ALA A 115 9.36 19.99 1.27
C ALA A 115 9.83 20.20 -0.18
N LEU A 116 10.19 19.12 -0.88
CA LEU A 116 10.53 19.15 -2.30
C LEU A 116 9.38 19.69 -3.16
N LYS A 117 8.14 19.28 -2.88
CA LYS A 117 6.96 19.76 -3.62
C LYS A 117 6.65 21.23 -3.34
N ALA A 118 6.89 21.70 -2.12
CA ALA A 118 6.71 23.10 -1.75
C ALA A 118 7.75 24.01 -2.44
N ALA A 119 9.01 23.57 -2.53
CA ALA A 119 10.08 24.30 -3.20
C ALA A 119 10.00 24.21 -4.73
N HIS A 120 9.44 23.12 -5.25
CA HIS A 120 9.30 22.84 -6.68
C HIS A 120 7.85 22.46 -7.01
N PRO A 121 6.94 23.44 -7.20
CA PRO A 121 5.51 23.19 -7.41
C PRO A 121 5.19 22.28 -8.60
N ASP A 122 6.04 22.27 -9.63
CA ASP A 122 5.86 21.42 -10.82
C ASP A 122 6.43 20.00 -10.65
N LEU A 123 7.06 19.69 -9.50
CA LEU A 123 7.65 18.38 -9.25
C LEU A 123 6.59 17.28 -9.28
N SER A 124 6.77 16.32 -10.19
CA SER A 124 5.85 15.20 -10.32
C SER A 124 5.99 14.24 -9.13
N ALA A 125 4.93 13.47 -8.86
CA ALA A 125 4.98 12.43 -7.83
C ALA A 125 5.98 11.31 -8.15
N ALA A 126 6.26 11.06 -9.44
CA ALA A 126 7.23 10.06 -9.87
C ALA A 126 8.67 10.55 -9.62
N ASP A 127 8.93 11.82 -9.92
CA ASP A 127 10.23 12.46 -9.71
C ASP A 127 10.54 12.58 -8.22
N ALA A 128 9.58 13.03 -7.43
CA ALA A 128 9.72 13.08 -5.98
C ALA A 128 9.96 11.69 -5.38
N ALA A 129 9.25 10.65 -5.86
CA ALA A 129 9.49 9.27 -5.42
C ALA A 129 10.91 8.79 -5.77
N THR A 130 11.42 9.25 -6.92
CA THR A 130 12.79 8.98 -7.33
C THR A 130 13.78 9.64 -6.38
N ILE A 131 13.65 10.94 -6.14
CA ILE A 131 14.53 11.70 -5.25
C ILE A 131 14.54 11.11 -3.82
N VAL A 132 13.36 10.89 -3.22
CA VAL A 132 13.30 10.44 -1.81
C VAL A 132 13.43 8.93 -1.62
N GLY A 133 13.65 8.17 -2.70
CA GLY A 133 13.85 6.72 -2.61
C GLY A 133 12.60 5.95 -2.17
N THR A 134 11.40 6.33 -2.63
CA THR A 134 10.13 5.64 -2.31
C THR A 134 9.33 5.27 -3.55
N PHE A 135 8.11 4.75 -3.39
CA PHE A 135 7.19 4.46 -4.49
C PHE A 135 6.35 5.69 -4.87
N ARG A 136 6.12 5.86 -6.18
CA ARG A 136 5.16 6.86 -6.70
C ARG A 136 3.80 6.75 -6.00
N ASP A 137 3.32 5.53 -5.79
CA ASP A 137 2.03 5.26 -5.14
C ASP A 137 1.95 5.78 -3.70
N ASP A 138 3.07 5.88 -3.00
CA ASP A 138 3.14 6.48 -1.67
C ASP A 138 3.13 8.01 -1.77
N ILE A 139 3.79 8.57 -2.78
CA ILE A 139 3.84 10.02 -3.03
C ILE A 139 2.50 10.58 -3.49
N VAL A 140 1.83 9.97 -4.48
CA VAL A 140 0.52 10.44 -4.99
C VAL A 140 -0.57 10.46 -3.92
N ARG A 141 -0.40 9.69 -2.84
CA ARG A 141 -1.32 9.68 -1.70
C ARG A 141 -1.10 10.86 -0.76
N ARG A 142 0.02 11.57 -0.85
CA ARG A 142 0.35 12.70 0.03
C ARG A 142 -0.43 13.93 -0.39
N ALA A 143 -0.86 14.72 0.59
CA ALA A 143 -1.64 15.93 0.35
C ALA A 143 -0.93 16.88 -0.62
N ALA A 144 0.38 17.10 -0.46
CA ALA A 144 1.18 18.00 -1.31
C ALA A 144 1.19 17.61 -2.81
N PHE A 145 0.97 16.33 -3.13
CA PHE A 145 1.00 15.81 -4.51
C PHE A 145 -0.38 15.47 -5.07
N ARG A 146 -1.45 15.76 -4.32
CA ARG A 146 -2.82 15.65 -4.85
C ARG A 146 -3.10 16.89 -5.69
N THR A 147 -3.36 16.70 -6.98
CA THR A 147 -3.86 17.78 -7.83
C THR A 147 -5.33 18.01 -7.47
N VAL A 148 -5.59 19.09 -6.75
CA VAL A 148 -6.93 19.58 -6.43
C VAL A 148 -7.02 20.95 -7.09
N SER A 149 -8.10 21.24 -7.82
CA SER A 149 -8.28 22.57 -8.41
C SER A 149 -8.30 23.61 -7.29
N ALA A 150 -7.88 24.85 -7.54
CA ALA A 150 -7.95 25.91 -6.53
C ALA A 150 -9.36 26.10 -5.97
N GLN A 151 -10.38 25.90 -6.83
CA GLN A 151 -11.79 25.94 -6.46
C GLN A 151 -12.16 24.78 -5.53
N ASP A 152 -11.75 23.55 -5.84
CA ASP A 152 -12.00 22.40 -4.98
C ASP A 152 -11.27 22.54 -3.64
N GLN A 153 -10.05 23.08 -3.65
CA GLN A 153 -9.27 23.29 -2.43
C GLN A 153 -9.97 24.31 -1.51
N ALA A 154 -10.43 25.44 -2.05
CA ALA A 154 -11.22 26.42 -1.31
C ALA A 154 -12.48 25.81 -0.70
N ARG A 155 -13.24 25.03 -1.48
CA ARG A 155 -14.43 24.29 -1.00
C ARG A 155 -14.09 23.33 0.15
N LEU A 156 -12.98 22.60 0.05
CA LEU A 156 -12.56 21.67 1.10
C LEU A 156 -12.10 22.40 2.36
N ASP A 157 -11.47 23.56 2.23
CA ASP A 157 -11.07 24.40 3.36
C ASP A 157 -12.28 25.02 4.06
N GLU A 158 -13.32 25.42 3.33
CA GLU A 158 -14.62 25.85 3.89
C GLU A 158 -15.28 24.72 4.68
N ILE A 159 -15.35 23.51 4.12
CA ILE A 159 -15.88 22.32 4.80
C ILE A 159 -15.09 22.02 6.09
N LYS A 160 -13.76 22.12 6.03
CA LYS A 160 -12.88 21.93 7.18
C LYS A 160 -13.12 22.97 8.27
N ALA A 161 -13.34 24.23 7.88
CA ALA A 161 -13.62 25.32 8.81
C ALA A 161 -15.00 25.19 9.45
N ALA A 162 -16.01 24.76 8.69
CA ALA A 162 -17.37 24.56 9.17
C ALA A 162 -17.49 23.36 10.14
N THR A 163 -16.67 22.32 9.93
CA THR A 163 -16.65 21.12 10.77
C THR A 163 -15.21 20.82 11.23
N PRO A 164 -14.67 21.57 12.20
CA PRO A 164 -13.29 21.40 12.65
C PRO A 164 -13.12 20.09 13.45
N GLN A 165 -11.89 19.57 13.46
CA GLN A 165 -11.54 18.40 14.27
C GLN A 165 -11.61 18.74 15.75
N LEU A 166 -12.35 17.94 16.53
CA LEU A 166 -12.41 18.11 17.98
C LEU A 166 -11.13 17.60 18.66
N PRO A 167 -10.71 18.19 19.80
CA PRO A 167 -9.57 17.68 20.57
C PRO A 167 -9.73 16.19 20.91
N GLY A 168 -8.70 15.38 20.62
CA GLY A 168 -8.71 13.94 20.86
C GLY A 168 -9.53 13.11 19.85
N GLN A 169 -10.23 13.74 18.90
CA GLN A 169 -11.00 13.03 17.88
C GLN A 169 -10.05 12.35 16.89
N SER A 170 -10.29 11.06 16.59
CA SER A 170 -9.54 10.37 15.54
C SER A 170 -9.88 10.94 14.15
N LYS A 171 -8.93 10.87 13.20
CA LYS A 171 -9.18 11.26 11.80
C LYS A 171 -10.38 10.55 11.18
N GLY A 172 -10.62 9.29 11.57
CA GLY A 172 -11.77 8.51 11.09
C GLY A 172 -13.11 9.01 11.65
N ALA A 173 -13.16 9.30 12.95
CA ALA A 173 -14.35 9.87 13.56
C ALA A 173 -14.64 11.29 13.03
N TRP A 174 -13.59 12.07 12.75
CA TRP A 174 -13.74 13.37 12.11
C TRP A 174 -14.27 13.26 10.68
N ALA A 175 -13.80 12.27 9.90
CA ALA A 175 -14.33 12.02 8.56
C ALA A 175 -15.83 11.66 8.56
N ASP A 176 -16.29 10.87 9.54
CA ASP A 176 -17.71 10.55 9.67
C ASP A 176 -18.54 11.80 10.02
N ALA A 177 -18.04 12.65 10.91
CA ALA A 177 -18.69 13.92 11.25
C ALA A 177 -18.78 14.86 10.02
N LEU A 178 -17.70 14.95 9.23
CA LEU A 178 -17.70 15.70 7.98
C LEU A 178 -18.75 15.18 7.00
N LYS A 179 -18.88 13.85 6.87
CA LYS A 179 -19.87 13.22 6.00
C LYS A 179 -21.31 13.46 6.46
N ALA A 180 -21.54 13.48 7.78
CA ALA A 180 -22.84 13.79 8.34
C ALA A 180 -23.26 15.24 8.09
N ALA A 181 -22.32 16.19 8.24
CA ALA A 181 -22.57 17.61 7.97
C ALA A 181 -22.63 17.94 6.47
N HIS A 182 -21.92 17.17 5.64
CA HIS A 182 -21.84 17.35 4.20
C HIS A 182 -22.12 16.01 3.48
N PRO A 183 -23.42 15.65 3.29
CA PRO A 183 -23.81 14.36 2.72
C PRO A 183 -23.24 14.05 1.34
N ASP A 184 -22.91 15.07 0.55
CA ASP A 184 -22.31 14.92 -0.78
C ASP A 184 -20.77 14.76 -0.75
N LEU A 185 -20.15 14.89 0.42
CA LEU A 185 -18.71 14.77 0.57
C LEU A 185 -18.22 13.36 0.18
N SER A 186 -17.33 13.29 -0.81
CA SER A 186 -16.77 12.02 -1.25
C SER A 186 -15.73 11.49 -0.25
N ALA A 187 -15.48 10.18 -0.27
CA ALA A 187 -14.40 9.58 0.54
C ALA A 187 -13.00 10.10 0.15
N ALA A 188 -12.83 10.55 -1.10
CA ALA A 188 -11.57 11.14 -1.56
C ALA A 188 -11.37 12.53 -0.93
N ASP A 189 -12.41 13.35 -0.96
CA ASP A 189 -12.43 14.69 -0.40
C ASP A 189 -12.29 14.68 1.12
N ALA A 190 -13.03 13.82 1.82
CA ALA A 190 -12.89 13.69 3.26
C ALA A 190 -11.48 13.23 3.64
N ALA A 191 -10.86 12.34 2.85
CA ALA A 191 -9.48 11.93 3.05
C ALA A 191 -8.46 13.06 2.78
N ILE A 192 -8.80 14.07 1.97
CA ILE A 192 -8.03 15.30 1.82
C ILE A 192 -8.16 16.12 3.10
N VAL A 193 -9.38 16.43 3.53
CA VAL A 193 -9.64 17.27 4.71
C VAL A 193 -8.99 16.72 5.97
N VAL A 194 -9.17 15.42 6.25
CA VAL A 194 -8.64 14.80 7.49
C VAL A 194 -7.19 14.34 7.38
N GLY A 195 -6.56 14.50 6.22
CA GLY A 195 -5.19 14.03 5.97
C GLY A 195 -5.04 12.53 6.19
N ALA A 196 -5.93 11.73 5.58
CA ALA A 196 -5.93 10.27 5.64
C ALA A 196 -5.77 9.63 4.25
N VAL A 197 -5.62 8.30 4.23
CA VAL A 197 -5.64 7.51 3.00
C VAL A 197 -7.08 7.30 2.58
N ARG A 198 -7.44 7.64 1.34
CA ARG A 198 -8.80 7.46 0.77
C ARG A 198 -9.38 6.07 1.04
N ARG A 199 -8.56 5.03 0.91
CA ARG A 199 -8.99 3.64 1.13
C ARG A 199 -9.48 3.39 2.56
N ASP A 200 -8.86 4.03 3.55
CA ASP A 200 -9.24 3.86 4.95
C ASP A 200 -10.54 4.60 5.26
N ILE A 201 -10.81 5.71 4.56
CA ILE A 201 -12.09 6.43 4.63
C ILE A 201 -13.20 5.69 3.88
N ALA A 202 -12.92 5.18 2.68
CA ALA A 202 -13.91 4.52 1.83
C ALA A 202 -14.47 3.21 2.40
N VAL A 203 -13.79 2.58 3.37
CA VAL A 203 -14.30 1.38 4.05
C VAL A 203 -15.13 1.71 5.29
N ARG A 204 -15.29 2.99 5.65
CA ARG A 204 -16.14 3.40 6.76
C ARG A 204 -17.59 3.41 6.33
N THR A 205 -18.48 3.02 7.23
CA THR A 205 -19.93 2.93 6.99
C THR A 205 -20.50 4.22 6.41
N ALA A 206 -20.12 5.40 6.94
CA ALA A 206 -20.60 6.70 6.46
C ALA A 206 -20.32 6.97 4.97
N PHE A 207 -19.32 6.31 4.37
CA PHE A 207 -18.89 6.54 2.99
C PHE A 207 -19.25 5.39 2.04
N GLN A 208 -19.94 4.37 2.52
CA GLN A 208 -20.40 3.27 1.69
C GLN A 208 -21.77 3.61 1.10
N THR A 209 -21.90 3.49 -0.22
CA THR A 209 -23.19 3.63 -0.91
C THR A 209 -23.88 2.28 -0.90
N VAL A 210 -24.80 2.10 0.04
CA VAL A 210 -25.62 0.90 0.21
C VAL A 210 -27.07 1.36 0.25
N SER A 211 -27.99 0.65 -0.41
CA SER A 211 -29.41 0.98 -0.31
C SER A 211 -29.86 0.86 1.16
N ALA A 212 -30.86 1.64 1.59
CA ALA A 212 -31.34 1.54 2.98
C ALA A 212 -31.81 0.13 3.34
N GLN A 213 -32.39 -0.58 2.36
CA GLN A 213 -32.82 -1.97 2.49
C GLN A 213 -31.63 -2.93 2.68
N ASP A 214 -30.59 -2.80 1.85
CA ASP A 214 -29.38 -3.61 2.00
C ASP A 214 -28.67 -3.30 3.31
N GLN A 215 -28.62 -2.03 3.71
CA GLN A 215 -28.00 -1.64 4.97
C GLN A 215 -28.73 -2.28 6.16
N ALA A 216 -30.07 -2.22 6.18
CA ALA A 216 -30.86 -2.86 7.23
C ALA A 216 -30.63 -4.39 7.27
N ARG A 217 -30.53 -5.04 6.11
CA ARG A 217 -30.19 -6.47 6.02
C ARG A 217 -28.80 -6.76 6.59
N LEU A 218 -27.81 -5.94 6.26
CA LEU A 218 -26.43 -6.12 6.75
C LEU A 218 -26.31 -5.84 8.25
N ASP A 219 -27.04 -4.85 8.77
CA ASP A 219 -27.09 -4.54 10.20
C ASP A 219 -27.76 -5.68 10.98
N GLU A 220 -28.82 -6.29 10.44
CA GLU A 220 -29.45 -7.45 11.04
C GLU A 220 -28.49 -8.66 11.09
N ILE A 221 -27.75 -8.92 10.01
CA ILE A 221 -26.70 -9.95 9.99
C ILE A 221 -25.62 -9.66 11.05
N ALA A 222 -25.18 -8.41 11.16
CA ALA A 222 -24.19 -7.98 12.15
C ALA A 222 -24.72 -8.14 13.59
N ARG A 223 -26.02 -7.92 13.81
CA ARG A 223 -26.69 -8.10 15.10
C ARG A 223 -26.81 -9.57 15.49
N GLN A 224 -27.08 -10.44 14.53
CA GLN A 224 -27.17 -11.90 14.75
C GLN A 224 -25.80 -12.53 15.02
N THR A 225 -24.74 -11.99 14.42
CA THR A 225 -23.36 -12.43 14.64
C THR A 225 -22.48 -11.25 15.05
N PRO A 226 -22.58 -10.76 16.31
CA PRO A 226 -21.83 -9.60 16.77
C PRO A 226 -20.32 -9.87 16.88
N GLN A 227 -19.52 -8.82 16.73
CA GLN A 227 -18.08 -8.92 16.93
C GLN A 227 -17.76 -9.20 18.40
N LEU A 228 -16.99 -10.25 18.68
CA LEU A 228 -16.56 -10.56 20.04
C LEU A 228 -15.44 -9.60 20.51
N PRO A 229 -15.34 -9.30 21.82
CA PRO A 229 -14.24 -8.50 22.37
C PRO A 229 -12.87 -9.06 21.97
N GLY A 230 -11.98 -8.22 21.45
CA GLY A 230 -10.64 -8.62 20.99
C GLY A 230 -10.61 -9.40 19.66
N GLN A 231 -11.76 -9.74 19.07
CA GLN A 231 -11.82 -10.44 17.80
C GLN A 231 -11.34 -9.52 16.66
N SER A 232 -10.44 -10.01 15.81
CA SER A 232 -10.05 -9.25 14.63
C SER A 232 -11.20 -9.16 13.62
N LYS A 233 -11.26 -8.07 12.85
CA LYS A 233 -12.22 -7.90 11.74
C LYS A 233 -12.22 -9.09 10.75
N GLY A 234 -11.06 -9.70 10.53
CA GLY A 234 -10.94 -10.88 9.67
C GLY A 234 -11.59 -12.11 10.28
N ALA A 235 -11.34 -12.37 11.56
CA ALA A 235 -11.97 -13.48 12.28
C ALA A 235 -13.49 -13.28 12.40
N TRP A 236 -13.94 -12.03 12.61
CA TRP A 236 -15.35 -11.71 12.60
C TRP A 236 -15.99 -11.95 11.23
N ALA A 237 -15.31 -11.58 10.13
CA ALA A 237 -15.79 -11.89 8.78
C ALA A 237 -15.93 -13.39 8.50
N ASP A 238 -15.01 -14.22 9.01
CA ASP A 238 -15.11 -15.68 8.87
C ASP A 238 -16.29 -16.24 9.69
N ALA A 239 -16.52 -15.73 10.90
CA ALA A 239 -17.66 -16.11 11.72
C ALA A 239 -19.00 -15.73 11.05
N LEU A 240 -19.08 -14.53 10.48
CA LEU A 240 -20.23 -14.08 9.69
C LEU A 240 -20.49 -15.00 8.49
N LYS A 241 -19.44 -15.42 7.78
CA LYS A 241 -19.56 -16.35 6.65
C LYS A 241 -20.02 -17.74 7.06
N ALA A 242 -19.57 -18.22 8.22
CA ALA A 242 -19.99 -19.50 8.77
C ALA A 242 -21.48 -19.49 9.18
N ALA A 243 -21.95 -18.40 9.79
CA ALA A 243 -23.35 -18.23 10.18
C ALA A 243 -24.28 -17.90 8.99
N HIS A 244 -23.75 -17.24 7.96
CA HIS A 244 -24.47 -16.84 6.77
C HIS A 244 -23.72 -17.31 5.51
N PRO A 245 -23.90 -18.59 5.09
CA PRO A 245 -23.14 -19.18 3.99
C PRO A 245 -23.27 -18.43 2.65
N ASP A 246 -24.37 -17.73 2.41
CA ASP A 246 -24.58 -16.93 1.19
C ASP A 246 -23.97 -15.52 1.26
N LEU A 247 -23.38 -15.13 2.41
CA LEU A 247 -22.80 -13.81 2.60
C LEU A 247 -21.63 -13.59 1.63
N SER A 248 -21.74 -12.55 0.82
CA SER A 248 -20.71 -12.19 -0.15
C SER A 248 -19.48 -11.59 0.56
N ALA A 249 -18.31 -11.66 -0.09
CA ALA A 249 -17.11 -10.99 0.42
C ALA A 249 -17.22 -9.45 0.42
N ALA A 250 -18.15 -8.89 -0.38
CA ALA A 250 -18.41 -7.45 -0.40
C ALA A 250 -19.26 -7.06 0.82
N ASP A 251 -20.31 -7.81 1.09
CA ASP A 251 -21.24 -7.61 2.21
C ASP A 251 -20.52 -7.79 3.55
N ALA A 252 -19.74 -8.86 3.69
CA ALA A 252 -18.91 -9.07 4.87
C ALA A 252 -17.90 -7.94 5.07
N ALA A 253 -17.36 -7.37 3.98
CA ALA A 253 -16.43 -6.26 4.06
C ALA A 253 -17.11 -4.95 4.53
N ILE A 254 -18.37 -4.75 4.14
CA ILE A 254 -19.22 -3.66 4.63
C ILE A 254 -19.42 -3.83 6.14
N ILE A 255 -19.94 -4.98 6.58
CA ILE A 255 -20.25 -5.25 7.99
C ILE A 255 -19.02 -5.04 8.89
N VAL A 256 -17.88 -5.63 8.53
CA VAL A 256 -16.69 -5.56 9.39
C VAL A 256 -15.86 -4.28 9.20
N GLY A 257 -16.29 -3.38 8.32
CA GLY A 257 -15.56 -2.15 7.98
C GLY A 257 -14.13 -2.44 7.48
N ALA A 258 -14.00 -3.28 6.44
CA ALA A 258 -12.74 -3.66 5.83
C ALA A 258 -12.81 -3.56 4.29
N SER A 259 -11.66 -3.67 3.62
CA SER A 259 -11.68 -3.67 2.14
C SER A 259 -12.08 -5.05 1.59
N LYS A 260 -12.99 -5.07 0.59
CA LYS A 260 -13.40 -6.29 -0.14
C LYS A 260 -12.23 -7.18 -0.55
N LYS A 261 -11.16 -6.59 -1.11
CA LYS A 261 -9.96 -7.33 -1.53
C LYS A 261 -9.29 -8.11 -0.39
N ARG A 262 -9.35 -7.60 0.85
CA ARG A 262 -8.81 -8.26 2.03
C ARG A 262 -9.69 -9.43 2.46
N ILE A 263 -11.02 -9.25 2.43
CA ILE A 263 -11.99 -10.30 2.80
C ILE A 263 -12.03 -11.41 1.75
N ALA A 264 -12.08 -11.08 0.47
CA ALA A 264 -12.08 -12.05 -0.64
C ALA A 264 -10.82 -12.94 -0.70
N ARG A 265 -9.73 -12.55 -0.03
CA ARG A 265 -8.51 -13.37 0.08
C ARG A 265 -8.56 -14.39 1.21
N ARG A 266 -9.52 -14.29 2.13
CA ARG A 266 -9.66 -15.21 3.27
C ARG A 266 -10.21 -16.55 2.82
N ALA A 267 -9.80 -17.62 3.49
CA ALA A 267 -10.18 -18.99 3.13
C ALA A 267 -11.70 -19.17 3.09
N ALA A 268 -12.43 -18.63 4.07
CA ALA A 268 -13.89 -18.72 4.15
C ALA A 268 -14.64 -18.11 2.95
N PHE A 269 -14.00 -17.22 2.18
CA PHE A 269 -14.60 -16.52 1.04
C PHE A 269 -14.02 -16.92 -0.31
N LYS A 270 -13.11 -17.91 -0.34
CA LYS A 270 -12.67 -18.51 -1.60
C LYS A 270 -13.72 -19.54 -2.01
N VAL A 271 -14.34 -19.31 -3.16
CA VAL A 271 -15.23 -20.30 -3.78
C VAL A 271 -14.39 -21.56 -4.06
N ILE A 272 -14.90 -22.72 -3.65
CA ILE A 272 -14.37 -24.04 -4.01
C ILE A 272 -14.87 -24.39 -5.41
#